data_AF-A0A4V1RTP9-F1
#
_entry.id   AF-A0A4V1RTP9-F1
#
_cell.length_a   1.000
_cell.length_b   1.000
_cell.length_c   1.000
_cell.angle_alpha   90.00
_cell.angle_beta   90.00
_cell.angle_gamma   90.00
#
_symmetry.space_group_name_H-M   'P 1'
#
loop_
_entity.id
_entity.type
_entity.pdbx_description
1 polymer ?
#
loop_
_entity_poly.entity_id
_entity_poly.type
_entity_poly.pdbx_seq_one_letter_code
_entity_poly.pdbx_strand_id
1 'polypeptide(L)'
;DDLRSFIENAKNEGSVPTDYAVPFAHTPAFVGSHVDGYDNMVRGVFEHFWKGQPRTEIKGRFNLIPGFDGFCVGNNRELKRMLSLMGVDYTFIQDASDQYD
;
A
#
# COMPACT_ATOMS: atom_id res chain seq x y z
N ASP A 1 -12.55 -10.11 15.16
CA ASP A 1 -12.76 -11.13 14.12
C ASP A 1 -11.46 -11.55 13.48
N ASP A 2 -11.38 -12.80 13.05
CA ASP A 2 -10.26 -13.31 12.25
C ASP A 2 -10.51 -12.97 10.77
N LEU A 3 -9.94 -11.84 10.33
CA LEU A 3 -10.13 -11.32 8.97
C LEU A 3 -9.67 -12.33 7.91
N ARG A 4 -8.58 -13.06 8.18
CA ARG A 4 -8.03 -14.03 7.23
C ARG A 4 -9.01 -15.16 6.98
N SER A 5 -9.51 -15.77 8.05
CA SER A 5 -10.48 -16.87 7.96
C SER A 5 -11.76 -16.41 7.24
N PHE A 6 -12.24 -15.19 7.52
CA PHE A 6 -13.43 -14.65 6.88
C PHE A 6 -13.22 -14.39 5.38
N ILE A 7 -12.07 -13.84 4.98
CA ILE A 7 -11.72 -13.62 3.57
C ILE A 7 -11.60 -14.96 2.83
N GLU A 8 -10.96 -15.97 3.44
CA GLU A 8 -10.83 -17.32 2.86
C GLU A 8 -12.22 -17.95 2.66
N ASN A 9 -13.12 -17.87 3.64
CA ASN A 9 -14.49 -18.38 3.52
C ASN A 9 -15.29 -17.63 2.45
N ALA A 10 -15.21 -16.29 2.41
CA ALA A 10 -15.92 -15.48 1.41
C ALA A 10 -15.49 -15.84 -0.03
N LYS A 11 -14.21 -16.15 -0.24
CA LYS A 11 -13.70 -16.67 -1.52
C LYS A 11 -14.23 -18.06 -1.84
N ASN A 12 -14.24 -18.97 -0.86
CA ASN A 12 -14.75 -20.34 -1.03
C ASN A 12 -16.26 -20.36 -1.35
N GLU A 13 -17.02 -19.40 -0.83
CA GLU A 13 -18.46 -19.23 -1.11
C GLU A 13 -18.75 -18.42 -2.38
N GLY A 14 -17.72 -17.96 -3.09
CA GLY A 14 -17.87 -17.30 -4.39
C GLY A 14 -18.23 -15.81 -4.35
N SER A 15 -17.99 -15.13 -3.22
CA SER A 15 -18.23 -13.67 -3.13
C SER A 15 -17.33 -12.86 -4.08
N VAL A 16 -16.12 -13.35 -4.32
CA VAL A 16 -15.16 -12.81 -5.31
C VAL A 16 -14.40 -13.98 -5.95
N PRO A 17 -13.79 -13.80 -7.14
CA PRO A 17 -12.89 -14.80 -7.72
C PRO A 17 -11.79 -15.22 -6.74
N THR A 18 -11.37 -16.49 -6.79
CA THR A 18 -10.38 -17.04 -5.84
C THR A 18 -9.04 -16.31 -5.90
N ASP A 19 -8.64 -15.89 -7.10
CA ASP A 19 -7.41 -15.14 -7.38
C ASP A 19 -7.55 -13.62 -7.19
N TYR A 20 -8.74 -13.11 -6.87
CA TYR A 20 -8.95 -11.71 -6.58
C TYR A 20 -8.16 -11.28 -5.34
N ALA A 21 -7.39 -10.20 -5.44
CA ALA A 21 -6.55 -9.71 -4.35
C ALA A 21 -7.39 -9.04 -3.26
N VAL A 22 -7.32 -9.57 -2.03
CA VAL A 22 -8.00 -9.02 -0.86
C VAL A 22 -6.96 -8.88 0.28
N PRO A 23 -6.06 -7.88 0.18
CA PRO A 23 -5.16 -7.57 1.28
C PRO A 23 -5.94 -7.06 2.49
N PHE A 24 -5.42 -7.31 3.70
CA PHE A 24 -6.08 -6.93 4.94
C PHE A 24 -5.07 -6.51 6.01
N ALA A 25 -5.55 -5.78 7.01
CA ALA A 25 -4.80 -5.43 8.20
C ALA A 25 -5.76 -5.24 9.39
N HIS A 26 -5.28 -5.50 10.61
CA HIS A 26 -5.98 -5.08 11.82
C HIS A 26 -5.54 -3.66 12.18
N THR A 27 -6.50 -2.74 12.30
CA THR A 27 -6.25 -1.31 12.60
C THR A 27 -7.07 -0.85 13.82
N PRO A 28 -6.78 -1.35 15.03
CA PRO A 28 -7.56 -1.03 16.23
C PRO A 28 -7.38 0.45 16.63
N ALA A 29 -8.47 1.20 16.73
CA ALA A 29 -8.45 2.63 17.05
C ALA A 29 -7.90 2.97 18.46
N PHE A 30 -7.83 1.99 19.36
CA PHE A 30 -7.28 2.15 20.71
C PHE A 30 -5.76 1.90 20.79
N VAL A 31 -5.10 1.64 19.67
CA VAL A 31 -3.63 1.51 19.58
C VAL A 31 -3.10 2.57 18.63
N GLY A 32 -2.27 3.49 19.15
CA GLY A 32 -1.65 4.54 18.35
C GLY A 32 -2.66 5.55 17.83
N SER A 33 -2.65 5.78 16.52
CA SER A 33 -3.40 6.83 15.83
C SER A 33 -3.61 6.49 14.34
N HIS A 34 -4.02 7.49 13.54
CA HIS A 34 -4.26 7.32 12.10
C HIS A 34 -3.01 6.94 11.29
N VAL A 35 -1.80 7.36 11.72
CA VAL A 35 -0.56 6.98 11.02
C VAL A 35 -0.23 5.50 11.22
N ASP A 36 -0.58 4.93 12.37
CA ASP A 36 -0.45 3.49 12.62
C ASP A 36 -1.43 2.68 11.76
N GLY A 37 -2.64 3.22 11.55
CA GLY A 37 -3.60 2.66 10.60
C GLY A 37 -3.05 2.64 9.17
N TYR A 38 -2.45 3.75 8.73
CA TYR A 38 -1.78 3.84 7.43
C TYR A 38 -0.68 2.79 7.28
N ASP A 39 0.25 2.71 8.24
CA ASP A 39 1.37 1.75 8.21
C ASP A 39 0.87 0.30 8.18
N ASN A 40 -0.06 -0.05 9.08
CA ASN A 40 -0.63 -1.40 9.13
C ASN A 40 -1.26 -1.81 7.79
N MET A 41 -1.98 -0.90 7.13
CA MET A 41 -2.61 -1.21 5.85
C MET A 41 -1.60 -1.34 4.72
N VAL A 42 -0.60 -0.45 4.64
CA VAL A 42 0.49 -0.54 3.66
C VAL A 42 1.24 -1.87 3.81
N ARG A 43 1.58 -2.25 5.05
CA ARG A 43 2.18 -3.55 5.35
C ARG A 43 1.28 -4.70 4.91
N GLY A 44 -0.02 -4.64 5.18
CA GLY A 44 -0.99 -5.66 4.79
C GLY A 44 -1.06 -5.89 3.28
N VAL A 45 -0.99 -4.81 2.48
CA VAL A 45 -0.89 -4.89 1.01
C VAL A 45 0.40 -5.57 0.58
N PHE A 46 1.56 -5.16 1.12
CA PHE A 46 2.83 -5.77 0.76
C PHE A 46 2.92 -7.23 1.18
N GLU A 47 2.47 -7.58 2.39
CA GLU A 47 2.45 -8.96 2.85
C GLU A 47 1.59 -9.83 1.92
N HIS A 48 0.43 -9.34 1.47
CA HIS A 48 -0.42 -10.06 0.53
C HIS A 48 0.31 -10.42 -0.78
N PHE A 49 1.05 -9.47 -1.37
CA PHE A 49 1.71 -9.69 -2.66
C PHE A 49 3.09 -10.31 -2.57
N TRP A 50 3.83 -10.11 -1.48
CA TRP A 50 5.24 -10.45 -1.38
C TRP A 50 5.54 -11.61 -0.44
N LYS A 51 4.58 -12.06 0.38
CA LYS A 51 4.82 -13.17 1.32
C LYS A 51 5.28 -14.43 0.58
N GLY A 52 6.41 -14.98 1.03
CA GLY A 52 7.03 -16.17 0.45
C GLY A 52 7.79 -15.94 -0.86
N GLN A 53 7.77 -14.72 -1.41
CA GLN A 53 8.56 -14.37 -2.60
C GLN A 53 10.01 -14.05 -2.21
N PRO A 54 11.00 -14.45 -3.02
CA PRO A 54 12.39 -14.08 -2.78
C PRO A 54 12.57 -12.56 -2.94
N ARG A 55 13.31 -11.93 -2.02
CA ARG A 55 13.68 -10.52 -2.16
C ARG A 55 14.50 -10.35 -3.44
N THR A 56 13.99 -9.55 -4.36
CA THR A 56 14.70 -9.18 -5.58
C THR A 56 15.01 -7.69 -5.53
N GLU A 57 16.29 -7.35 -5.61
CA GLU A 57 16.74 -5.96 -5.62
C GLU A 57 16.92 -5.49 -7.07
N ILE A 58 16.26 -4.38 -7.42
CA ILE A 58 16.43 -3.72 -8.71
C ILE A 58 17.40 -2.55 -8.49
N LYS A 59 18.63 -2.68 -8.99
CA LYS A 59 19.67 -1.66 -8.82
C LYS A 59 19.23 -0.33 -9.43
N GLY A 60 19.45 0.76 -8.70
CA GLY A 60 19.16 2.12 -9.16
C GLY A 60 17.69 2.54 -9.05
N ARG A 61 16.82 1.67 -8.52
CA ARG A 61 15.41 1.96 -8.28
C ARG A 61 15.09 1.85 -6.79
N PHE A 62 14.21 2.73 -6.30
CA PHE A 62 13.66 2.62 -4.96
C PHE A 62 12.14 2.75 -4.92
N ASN A 63 11.55 2.39 -3.79
CA ASN A 63 10.13 2.57 -3.52
C ASN A 63 9.93 3.80 -2.62
N LEU A 64 9.01 4.68 -2.99
CA LEU A 64 8.63 5.86 -2.24
C LEU A 64 7.25 5.65 -1.62
N ILE A 65 7.15 5.81 -0.29
CA ILE A 65 5.89 5.81 0.46
C ILE A 65 5.75 7.21 1.07
N PRO A 66 4.74 8.01 0.69
CA PRO A 66 4.63 9.41 1.11
C PRO A 66 4.13 9.57 2.56
N GLY A 67 3.51 8.52 3.11
CA GLY A 67 2.84 8.59 4.41
C GLY A 67 1.43 9.16 4.31
N PHE A 68 0.83 9.43 5.47
CA PHE A 68 -0.48 10.05 5.58
C PHE A 68 -0.34 11.58 5.44
N ASP A 69 -0.77 12.13 4.32
CA ASP A 69 -0.55 13.54 3.98
C ASP A 69 -1.82 14.23 3.48
N GLY A 70 -2.27 15.27 4.20
CA GLY A 70 -3.41 16.10 3.83
C GLY A 70 -3.17 16.99 2.61
N PHE A 71 -1.92 17.18 2.21
CA PHE A 71 -1.51 17.92 1.02
C PHE A 71 -1.00 16.99 -0.09
N CYS A 72 -1.32 15.68 -0.03
CA CYS A 72 -0.79 14.66 -0.92
C CYS A 72 -0.95 14.97 -2.42
N VAL A 73 -2.01 15.70 -2.81
CA VAL A 73 -2.20 16.16 -4.20
C VAL A 73 -1.00 16.99 -4.67
N GLY A 74 -0.73 18.10 -4.00
CA GLY A 74 0.39 18.98 -4.37
C GLY A 74 1.75 18.35 -4.07
N ASN A 75 1.91 17.74 -2.89
CA ASN A 75 3.17 17.19 -2.44
C ASN A 75 3.65 16.02 -3.30
N ASN A 76 2.77 15.07 -3.67
CA ASN A 76 3.18 13.95 -4.52
C ASN A 76 3.49 14.43 -5.94
N ARG A 77 2.72 15.38 -6.49
CA ARG A 77 3.02 15.98 -7.81
C ARG A 77 4.39 16.66 -7.80
N GLU A 78 4.74 17.37 -6.73
CA GLU A 78 6.05 18.00 -6.59
C GLU A 78 7.19 16.98 -6.41
N LEU A 79 6.99 15.95 -5.58
CA LEU A 79 7.96 14.86 -5.42
C LEU A 79 8.23 14.17 -6.77
N LYS A 80 7.18 13.84 -7.53
CA LYS A 80 7.31 13.27 -8.88
C LYS A 80 8.09 14.21 -9.81
N ARG A 81 7.79 15.52 -9.79
CA ARG A 81 8.49 16.53 -10.60
C ARG A 81 9.99 16.57 -10.27
N MET A 82 10.34 16.61 -8.99
CA MET A 82 11.74 16.62 -8.53
C MET A 82 12.48 15.35 -8.96
N LEU A 83 11.90 14.17 -8.70
CA LEU A 83 12.51 12.89 -9.06
C LEU A 83 12.70 12.73 -10.57
N SER A 84 11.73 13.20 -11.36
CA SER A 84 11.82 13.23 -12.82
C SER A 84 12.97 14.11 -13.31
N LEU A 85 13.14 15.31 -12.75
CA LEU A 85 14.26 16.19 -13.08
C LEU A 85 15.63 15.61 -12.71
N MET A 86 15.69 14.81 -11.65
CA MET A 86 16.90 14.11 -11.23
C MET A 86 17.17 12.83 -12.05
N GLY A 87 16.25 12.42 -12.93
CA GLY A 87 16.38 11.19 -13.71
C GLY A 87 16.37 9.91 -12.84
N VAL A 88 15.66 9.95 -11.72
CA VAL A 88 15.61 8.84 -10.75
C VAL A 88 14.52 7.85 -11.15
N ASP A 89 14.84 6.55 -11.12
CA ASP A 89 13.85 5.48 -11.25
C ASP A 89 13.23 5.16 -9.87
N TYR A 90 11.90 5.16 -9.79
CA TYR A 90 11.19 4.90 -8.54
C TYR A 90 9.80 4.27 -8.77
N THR A 91 9.30 3.61 -7.74
CA THR A 91 7.88 3.24 -7.62
C THR A 91 7.23 4.10 -6.55
N PHE A 92 6.20 4.85 -6.90
CA PHE A 92 5.40 5.59 -5.91
C PHE A 92 4.29 4.67 -5.39
N ILE A 93 4.24 4.46 -4.09
CA ILE A 93 3.28 3.57 -3.43
C ILE A 93 2.35 4.42 -2.56
N GLN A 94 1.04 4.16 -2.62
CA GLN A 94 0.00 5.01 -1.99
C GLN A 94 -0.01 6.44 -2.53
N ASP A 95 -0.08 6.56 -3.84
CA ASP A 95 -0.21 7.85 -4.50
C ASP A 95 -1.68 8.24 -4.70
N ALA A 96 -2.19 9.06 -3.80
CA ALA A 96 -3.57 9.55 -3.88
C ALA A 96 -3.69 10.89 -4.62
N SER A 97 -2.63 11.37 -5.30
CA SER A 97 -2.64 12.72 -5.88
C SER A 97 -3.65 12.93 -6.99
N ASP A 98 -3.93 11.88 -7.78
CA ASP A 98 -4.93 11.90 -8.84
C ASP A 98 -6.31 11.41 -8.34
N GLN A 99 -6.34 10.68 -7.23
CA GLN A 99 -7.57 10.15 -6.65
C GLN A 99 -8.38 11.23 -5.93
N TYR A 100 -7.69 12.21 -5.34
CA TYR A 100 -8.31 13.32 -4.62
C TYR A 100 -8.36 14.63 -5.42
N ASP A 101 -7.85 14.67 -6.67
CA ASP A 101 -7.98 15.75 -7.67
C ASP A 101 -7.37 15.32 -9.01
#